data_AF-A0AAW1Q6Z5-F1
#
_entry.id   AF-A0AAW1Q6Z5-F1
#
_cell.length_a   1.000
_cell.length_b   1.000
_cell.length_c   1.000
_cell.angle_alpha   90.00
_cell.angle_beta   90.00
_cell.angle_gamma   90.00
#
_symmetry.space_group_name_H-M   'P 1'
#
loop_
_entity.id
_entity.type
_entity.pdbx_description
1 polymer ?
#
loop_
_entity_poly.entity_id
_entity_poly.type
_entity_poly.pdbx_seq_one_letter_code
_entity_poly.pdbx_strand_id
1 'polypeptide(L)'
;MQDPLSSGRHLTGLFKWTLTGHKTRNIVEAEEAIITADDMPVEEEPKASRQPEAETKAGSDKANEDSEEGQEDAAVHDVIIRHDMLIQRGDLQQYLESSAFEGRKKSLRVLRGQGIVFAAGGRNHIANMFIAIRVLRDVLHSKLPIQIVFNGDEELDRKNQEYLEKRFKGVTCINAQEVPYPEHHRTSERKGFALKAFALAYATTFRKVLLLDADNMPLVDPGPLFLDPAFRDAGNLFWPDYWYNAWIDESIYSMFGFPVPWDGNGLHHTTESGQLLFDRAAQPDVLEWLWFLNSHANYVYPRTGGDKDTYKLAFYLAGRPEDFHQVEHWPRDIMRSVSNNEYHYHHLAMLQHSPAGGAAFMHRTSFNSKFFPDCASNQDSEYCLPELVSIPLGNDRAAKSLQPHMFAWHEQHIDADLPSSSCGRSFSKDSPVQLDEKCGFDPLGTSLPIPVYPLATFGAVFDPHGAMGAAFSMYSQLKHELEEDRIPLSSLP
;
A
#
# COMPACT_ATOMS: atom_id res chain seq x y z
N MET A 1 -0.82 35.93 -47.66
CA MET A 1 -0.52 37.35 -47.98
C MET A 1 -0.65 38.10 -46.67
N GLN A 2 0.48 38.35 -46.03
CA GLN A 2 1.16 39.65 -45.95
C GLN A 2 0.63 40.51 -44.80
N ASP A 3 1.36 40.42 -43.69
CA ASP A 3 1.59 41.48 -42.70
C ASP A 3 2.42 42.62 -43.32
N PRO A 4 2.43 43.86 -42.77
CA PRO A 4 3.52 44.19 -41.83
C PRO A 4 3.30 45.28 -40.75
N LEU A 5 3.88 45.00 -39.57
CA LEU A 5 4.84 45.77 -38.73
C LEU A 5 4.50 47.11 -38.03
N SER A 6 4.79 47.09 -36.71
CA SER A 6 5.63 47.99 -35.87
C SER A 6 4.92 48.42 -34.56
N SER A 7 5.51 48.51 -33.36
CA SER A 7 6.85 48.28 -32.81
C SER A 7 6.81 48.43 -31.27
N GLY A 8 7.67 47.72 -30.52
CA GLY A 8 7.99 48.05 -29.12
C GLY A 8 8.66 46.91 -28.33
N ARG A 9 9.95 47.06 -27.98
CA ARG A 9 10.86 46.06 -27.38
C ARG A 9 10.99 46.17 -25.84
N HIS A 10 11.64 45.13 -25.27
CA HIS A 10 12.42 45.03 -24.01
C HIS A 10 11.66 44.42 -22.81
N LEU A 11 12.17 43.48 -22.00
CA LEU A 11 13.49 42.86 -21.79
C LEU A 11 13.31 41.51 -21.06
N THR A 12 14.17 40.53 -21.35
CA THR A 12 14.32 39.23 -20.70
C THR A 12 15.14 39.31 -19.40
N GLY A 13 14.75 38.57 -18.36
CA GLY A 13 15.54 38.41 -17.12
C GLY A 13 15.54 36.96 -16.62
N LEU A 14 16.65 36.25 -16.87
CA LEU A 14 17.02 35.01 -16.18
C LEU A 14 17.59 35.35 -14.79
N PHE A 15 17.14 34.66 -13.75
CA PHE A 15 17.83 34.66 -12.45
C PHE A 15 18.66 33.39 -12.28
N LYS A 16 19.98 33.55 -12.37
CA LYS A 16 20.99 32.64 -11.80
C LYS A 16 21.23 33.08 -10.35
N TRP A 17 21.20 32.15 -9.40
CA TRP A 17 21.81 32.35 -8.09
C TRP A 17 23.10 31.53 -8.02
N THR A 18 24.22 32.24 -7.94
CA THR A 18 25.51 31.75 -7.47
C THR A 18 25.85 32.57 -6.23
N LEU A 19 26.07 31.91 -5.10
CA LEU A 19 26.82 32.48 -3.98
C LEU A 19 27.93 31.52 -3.58
N THR A 20 29.13 32.00 -3.81
CA THR A 20 30.45 31.51 -3.39
C THR A 20 30.59 31.56 -1.87
N GLY A 21 31.25 30.55 -1.30
CA GLY A 21 31.54 30.46 0.13
C GLY A 21 32.71 31.32 0.62
N HIS A 22 32.77 31.49 1.95
CA HIS A 22 33.97 31.36 2.79
C HIS A 22 33.70 31.80 4.24
N LYS A 23 33.68 30.85 5.19
CA LYS A 23 34.68 30.66 6.27
C LYS A 23 34.11 29.84 7.44
N THR A 24 34.79 28.74 7.69
CA THR A 24 34.79 27.90 8.88
C THR A 24 35.27 28.65 10.13
N ARG A 25 34.58 28.49 11.27
CA ARG A 25 35.19 28.02 12.53
C ARG A 25 34.18 27.83 13.67
N ASN A 26 34.40 26.71 14.36
CA ASN A 26 34.11 26.36 15.75
C ASN A 26 32.89 25.48 16.02
N ILE A 27 33.25 24.33 16.59
CA ILE A 27 32.50 23.18 17.09
C ILE A 27 32.29 23.42 18.60
N VAL A 28 31.31 22.69 19.15
CA VAL A 28 30.98 22.45 20.57
C VAL A 28 29.90 23.39 21.15
N GLU A 29 28.95 22.76 21.84
CA GLU A 29 27.90 23.28 22.75
C GLU A 29 26.48 23.40 22.16
N ALA A 30 25.69 22.33 22.28
CA ALA A 30 24.42 22.32 23.02
C ALA A 30 23.65 21.00 22.80
N GLU A 31 23.99 19.99 23.59
CA GLU A 31 23.05 18.94 24.05
C GLU A 31 22.69 19.27 25.52
N GLU A 32 21.51 18.79 25.95
CA GLU A 32 20.88 18.88 27.28
C GLU A 32 19.93 20.08 27.56
N ALA A 33 18.62 19.81 27.54
CA ALA A 33 17.66 20.12 28.64
C ALA A 33 16.22 19.64 28.33
N ILE A 34 15.95 18.39 28.70
CA ILE A 34 14.87 17.86 29.58
C ILE A 34 13.43 18.45 29.52
N ILE A 35 12.51 17.48 29.43
CA ILE A 35 11.05 17.49 29.70
C ILE A 35 10.73 17.87 31.16
N THR A 36 9.80 18.80 31.37
CA THR A 36 8.83 18.76 32.50
C THR A 36 7.55 19.49 32.09
N ALA A 37 6.41 18.82 32.24
CA ALA A 37 5.07 19.38 32.12
C ALA A 37 4.67 20.24 33.33
N ASP A 38 3.56 20.97 33.17
CA ASP A 38 2.71 21.64 34.17
C ASP A 38 3.11 23.04 34.66
N ASP A 39 2.47 24.06 34.05
CA ASP A 39 1.82 25.20 34.75
C ASP A 39 1.01 26.07 33.75
N MET A 40 -0.30 25.81 33.64
CA MET A 40 -1.30 26.81 33.21
C MET A 40 -2.52 26.73 34.14
N PRO A 41 -3.04 27.86 34.64
CA PRO A 41 -3.97 27.88 35.78
C PRO A 41 -5.41 27.52 35.40
N VAL A 42 -6.08 26.76 36.27
CA VAL A 42 -7.52 26.50 36.26
C VAL A 42 -8.13 27.07 37.55
N GLU A 43 -9.23 27.81 37.40
CA GLU A 43 -10.01 28.40 38.49
C GLU A 43 -10.77 27.34 39.32
N GLU A 44 -10.69 27.54 40.65
CA GLU A 44 -11.52 27.10 41.78
C GLU A 44 -12.46 25.87 41.69
N GLU A 45 -12.18 24.86 42.53
CA GLU A 45 -13.21 24.17 43.32
C GLU A 45 -12.72 23.85 44.77
N PRO A 46 -13.58 23.88 45.81
CA PRO A 46 -13.13 23.75 47.20
C PRO A 46 -13.32 22.35 47.84
N LYS A 47 -12.20 21.90 48.44
CA LYS A 47 -12.02 21.37 49.82
C LYS A 47 -12.37 19.91 50.21
N ALA A 48 -11.29 19.28 50.70
CA ALA A 48 -11.13 18.44 51.90
C ALA A 48 -11.46 16.93 51.74
N SER A 49 -10.64 15.95 52.18
CA SER A 49 -9.86 15.88 53.42
C SER A 49 -8.91 14.66 53.49
N ARG A 50 -7.77 14.86 54.19
CA ARG A 50 -7.00 13.95 55.09
C ARG A 50 -6.38 12.62 54.59
N GLN A 51 -5.03 12.63 54.55
CA GLN A 51 -4.03 11.56 54.81
C GLN A 51 -4.18 10.90 56.22
N PRO A 52 -3.50 9.77 56.59
CA PRO A 52 -2.09 9.38 56.25
C PRO A 52 -1.93 7.85 55.94
N GLU A 53 -0.78 7.21 55.69
CA GLU A 53 0.62 7.40 56.09
C GLU A 53 1.56 6.48 55.25
N ALA A 54 2.87 6.74 55.33
CA ALA A 54 3.96 6.17 54.52
C ALA A 54 4.19 4.65 54.63
N GLU A 55 4.62 4.03 53.53
CA GLU A 55 5.72 3.05 53.53
C GLU A 55 6.59 3.25 52.28
N THR A 56 7.76 3.84 52.50
CA THR A 56 8.89 3.90 51.55
C THR A 56 9.49 2.51 51.35
N LYS A 57 9.54 2.03 50.10
CA LYS A 57 10.55 1.06 49.66
C LYS A 57 11.39 1.66 48.54
N ALA A 58 12.67 1.83 48.84
CA ALA A 58 13.72 2.17 47.91
C ALA A 58 13.83 1.12 46.79
N GLY A 59 13.97 1.57 45.55
CA GLY A 59 14.15 0.73 44.38
C GLY A 59 13.93 1.49 43.08
N SER A 60 14.66 2.57 42.85
CA SER A 60 14.58 3.35 41.60
C SER A 60 15.96 3.91 41.27
N ASP A 61 16.84 3.05 40.77
CA ASP A 61 18.06 3.46 40.04
C ASP A 61 18.29 2.53 38.83
N LYS A 62 17.87 1.25 38.89
CA LYS A 62 18.02 0.31 37.75
C LYS A 62 17.06 0.50 36.58
N ALA A 63 15.90 1.14 36.78
CA ALA A 63 14.88 1.23 35.73
C ALA A 63 15.16 2.34 34.69
N ASN A 64 16.00 3.33 35.02
CA ASN A 64 16.42 4.36 34.06
C ASN A 64 17.67 3.92 33.27
N GLU A 65 18.64 3.26 33.93
CA GLU A 65 19.82 2.69 33.26
C GLU A 65 19.41 1.64 32.20
N ASP A 66 18.48 0.73 32.52
CA ASP A 66 17.97 -0.27 31.55
C ASP A 66 17.27 0.36 30.33
N SER A 67 16.76 1.59 30.46
CA SER A 67 16.05 2.30 29.38
C SER A 67 16.98 3.13 28.49
N GLU A 68 18.04 3.69 29.06
CA GLU A 68 19.09 4.41 28.31
C GLU A 68 20.04 3.41 27.63
N GLU A 69 20.42 2.33 28.32
CA GLU A 69 21.26 1.25 27.76
C GLU A 69 20.53 0.53 26.60
N GLY A 70 19.22 0.31 26.73
CA GLY A 70 18.39 -0.24 25.65
C GLY A 70 18.19 0.70 24.44
N GLN A 71 18.24 2.03 24.64
CA GLN A 71 18.20 3.02 23.55
C GLN A 71 19.57 3.16 22.86
N GLU A 72 20.66 3.12 23.63
CA GLU A 72 22.02 3.16 23.11
C GLU A 72 22.34 1.90 22.29
N ASP A 73 21.93 0.72 22.77
CA ASP A 73 22.04 -0.55 22.04
C ASP A 73 21.21 -0.55 20.73
N ALA A 74 20.01 0.04 20.74
CA ALA A 74 19.19 0.18 19.54
C ALA A 74 19.83 1.14 18.51
N ALA A 75 20.41 2.25 18.97
CA ALA A 75 21.11 3.20 18.11
C ALA A 75 22.38 2.57 17.49
N VAL A 76 23.17 1.83 18.28
CA VAL A 76 24.34 1.10 17.79
C VAL A 76 23.92 0.04 16.78
N HIS A 77 22.84 -0.69 17.03
CA HIS A 77 22.31 -1.69 16.10
C HIS A 77 21.87 -1.07 14.77
N ASP A 78 21.18 0.07 14.81
CA ASP A 78 20.76 0.80 13.60
C ASP A 78 21.96 1.26 12.77
N VAL A 79 23.01 1.76 13.41
CA VAL A 79 24.27 2.16 12.73
C VAL A 79 24.94 0.98 12.05
N ILE A 80 24.99 -0.19 12.71
CA ILE A 80 25.60 -1.41 12.15
C ILE A 80 24.83 -1.85 10.90
N ILE A 81 23.51 -1.94 10.98
CA ILE A 81 22.69 -2.37 9.82
C ILE A 81 22.82 -1.37 8.67
N ARG A 82 22.76 -0.06 8.98
CA ARG A 82 22.96 0.99 7.97
C ARG A 82 24.33 0.87 7.29
N HIS A 83 25.39 0.57 8.04
CA HIS A 83 26.71 0.39 7.49
C HIS A 83 26.78 -0.83 6.55
N ASP A 84 26.23 -1.98 6.94
CA ASP A 84 26.17 -3.17 6.09
C ASP A 84 25.33 -2.92 4.81
N MET A 85 24.18 -2.25 4.94
CA MET A 85 23.37 -1.84 3.78
C MET A 85 24.16 -0.97 2.80
N LEU A 86 24.97 -0.02 3.29
CA LEU A 86 25.80 0.82 2.43
C LEU A 86 26.95 0.05 1.77
N ILE A 87 27.54 -0.94 2.46
CA ILE A 87 28.53 -1.84 1.86
C ILE A 87 27.87 -2.66 0.75
N GLN A 88 26.74 -3.32 1.05
CA GLN A 88 26.07 -4.15 0.07
C GLN A 88 25.50 -3.34 -1.10
N ARG A 89 25.11 -2.07 -0.90
CA ARG A 89 24.79 -1.16 -2.00
C ARG A 89 25.96 -1.05 -2.99
N GLY A 90 27.20 -0.95 -2.48
CA GLY A 90 28.41 -0.95 -3.31
C GLY A 90 28.66 -2.30 -4.00
N ASP A 91 28.48 -3.42 -3.28
CA ASP A 91 28.58 -4.77 -3.85
C ASP A 91 27.57 -4.97 -4.99
N LEU A 92 26.33 -4.50 -4.79
CA LEU A 92 25.26 -4.63 -5.78
C LEU A 92 25.53 -3.76 -7.01
N GLN A 93 26.07 -2.55 -6.84
CA GLN A 93 26.51 -1.73 -7.96
C GLN A 93 27.55 -2.46 -8.82
N GLN A 94 28.54 -3.09 -8.20
CA GLN A 94 29.53 -3.91 -8.93
C GLN A 94 28.88 -5.10 -9.64
N TYR A 95 27.89 -5.76 -9.03
CA TYR A 95 27.12 -6.81 -9.68
C TYR A 95 26.36 -6.29 -10.91
N LEU A 96 25.71 -5.13 -10.82
CA LEU A 96 24.97 -4.51 -11.93
C LEU A 96 25.86 -4.15 -13.13
N GLU A 97 27.16 -3.95 -12.90
CA GLU A 97 28.17 -3.72 -13.94
C GLU A 97 28.80 -5.02 -14.48
N SER A 98 28.46 -6.17 -13.90
CA SER A 98 29.10 -7.46 -14.19
C SER A 98 28.50 -8.20 -15.39
N SER A 99 29.25 -9.15 -15.93
CA SER A 99 28.77 -10.09 -16.95
C SER A 99 27.66 -11.02 -16.44
N ALA A 100 27.59 -11.27 -15.13
CA ALA A 100 26.54 -12.07 -14.52
C ALA A 100 25.18 -11.38 -14.62
N PHE A 101 25.13 -10.07 -14.33
CA PHE A 101 23.91 -9.29 -14.50
C PHE A 101 23.52 -9.14 -15.97
N GLU A 102 24.49 -8.98 -16.89
CA GLU A 102 24.20 -9.05 -18.33
C GLU A 102 23.57 -10.39 -18.74
N GLY A 103 24.03 -11.49 -18.16
CA GLY A 103 23.42 -12.81 -18.31
C GLY A 103 21.96 -12.82 -17.83
N ARG A 104 21.70 -12.27 -16.65
CA ARG A 104 20.35 -12.15 -16.09
C ARG A 104 19.42 -11.31 -16.96
N LYS A 105 19.89 -10.15 -17.45
CA LYS A 105 19.12 -9.31 -18.38
C LYS A 105 18.71 -10.07 -19.64
N LYS A 106 19.63 -10.86 -20.22
CA LYS A 106 19.33 -11.71 -21.38
C LYS A 106 18.28 -12.77 -21.04
N SER A 107 18.40 -13.42 -19.88
CA SER A 107 17.42 -14.40 -19.40
C SER A 107 16.02 -13.80 -19.23
N LEU A 108 15.90 -12.61 -18.62
CA LEU A 108 14.61 -11.93 -18.46
C LEU A 108 13.99 -11.52 -19.80
N ARG A 109 14.80 -11.08 -20.78
CA ARG A 109 14.32 -10.69 -22.13
C ARG A 109 13.75 -11.86 -22.94
N VAL A 110 14.24 -13.09 -22.70
CA VAL A 110 13.71 -14.28 -23.38
C VAL A 110 12.46 -14.84 -22.71
N LEU A 111 12.15 -14.44 -21.47
CA LEU A 111 10.88 -14.80 -20.84
C LEU A 111 9.69 -14.34 -21.68
N ARG A 112 8.60 -15.07 -21.54
CA ARG A 112 7.32 -14.85 -22.23
C ARG A 112 6.18 -14.94 -21.22
N GLY A 113 5.00 -14.58 -21.68
CA GLY A 113 3.78 -14.68 -20.88
C GLY A 113 3.57 -13.50 -19.93
N GLN A 114 2.31 -13.39 -19.52
CA GLN A 114 1.83 -12.43 -18.55
C GLN A 114 0.83 -13.13 -17.64
N GLY A 115 0.75 -12.72 -16.38
CA GLY A 115 -0.17 -13.34 -15.43
C GLY A 115 -0.17 -12.67 -14.07
N ILE A 116 -0.98 -13.23 -13.18
CA ILE A 116 -1.17 -12.73 -11.81
C ILE A 116 -0.26 -13.53 -10.88
N VAL A 117 0.41 -12.85 -9.96
CA VAL A 117 1.22 -13.48 -8.92
C VAL A 117 0.63 -13.09 -7.57
N PHE A 118 0.22 -14.09 -6.80
CA PHE A 118 -0.08 -13.92 -5.38
C PHE A 118 1.14 -14.34 -4.57
N ALA A 119 1.66 -13.46 -3.73
CA ALA A 119 2.60 -13.82 -2.67
C ALA A 119 1.77 -14.12 -1.41
N ALA A 120 1.29 -15.35 -1.29
CA ALA A 120 0.26 -15.70 -0.33
C ALA A 120 0.45 -17.13 0.19
N GLY A 121 0.28 -17.26 1.50
CA GLY A 121 0.44 -18.48 2.25
C GLY A 121 0.00 -18.27 3.69
N GLY A 122 -0.31 -19.33 4.41
CA GLY A 122 -0.77 -19.28 5.80
C GLY A 122 -2.25 -18.94 5.96
N ARG A 123 -2.74 -19.14 7.19
CA ARG A 123 -4.17 -19.20 7.52
C ARG A 123 -4.96 -17.96 7.09
N ASN A 124 -4.41 -16.78 7.34
CA ASN A 124 -5.08 -15.50 7.11
C ASN A 124 -5.10 -15.05 5.64
N HIS A 125 -4.27 -15.66 4.77
CA HIS A 125 -4.14 -15.24 3.38
C HIS A 125 -4.77 -16.25 2.41
N ILE A 126 -4.81 -17.54 2.75
CA ILE A 126 -5.34 -18.58 1.85
C ILE A 126 -6.79 -18.34 1.48
N ALA A 127 -7.69 -18.06 2.44
CA ALA A 127 -9.09 -17.83 2.11
C ALA A 127 -9.26 -16.59 1.23
N ASN A 128 -8.54 -15.52 1.57
CA ASN A 128 -8.60 -14.27 0.84
C ASN A 128 -8.18 -14.46 -0.63
N MET A 129 -7.03 -15.10 -0.84
CA MET A 129 -6.56 -15.49 -2.15
C MET A 129 -7.54 -16.42 -2.87
N PHE A 130 -8.09 -17.41 -2.17
CA PHE A 130 -9.05 -18.35 -2.75
C PHE A 130 -10.31 -17.64 -3.28
N ILE A 131 -10.87 -16.70 -2.51
CA ILE A 131 -11.99 -15.87 -2.97
C ILE A 131 -11.58 -14.98 -4.15
N ALA A 132 -10.41 -14.36 -4.11
CA ALA A 132 -9.91 -13.56 -5.24
C ALA A 132 -9.79 -14.39 -6.52
N ILE A 133 -9.29 -15.62 -6.43
CA ILE A 133 -9.22 -16.56 -7.57
C ILE A 133 -10.61 -16.95 -8.05
N ARG A 134 -11.58 -17.22 -7.15
CA ARG A 134 -12.97 -17.50 -7.54
C ARG A 134 -13.59 -16.32 -8.26
N VAL A 135 -13.43 -15.09 -7.78
CA VAL A 135 -13.95 -13.89 -8.44
C VAL A 135 -13.31 -13.73 -9.83
N LEU A 136 -11.99 -13.87 -9.93
CA LEU A 136 -11.27 -13.82 -11.20
C LEU A 136 -11.77 -14.86 -12.22
N ARG A 137 -12.07 -16.09 -11.78
CA ARG A 137 -12.44 -17.21 -12.68
C ARG A 137 -13.94 -17.30 -12.95
N ASP A 138 -14.72 -17.27 -11.88
CA ASP A 138 -16.13 -17.61 -11.90
C ASP A 138 -17.01 -16.38 -12.21
N VAL A 139 -16.54 -15.16 -11.93
CA VAL A 139 -17.29 -13.90 -12.14
C VAL A 139 -16.70 -13.07 -13.28
N LEU A 140 -15.40 -12.76 -13.21
CA LEU A 140 -14.71 -11.94 -14.20
C LEU A 140 -14.28 -12.72 -15.45
N HIS A 141 -14.35 -14.05 -15.39
CA HIS A 141 -13.95 -14.95 -16.47
C HIS A 141 -12.54 -14.69 -17.02
N SER A 142 -11.65 -14.17 -16.16
CA SER A 142 -10.27 -13.88 -16.52
C SER A 142 -9.55 -15.17 -16.88
N LYS A 143 -8.80 -15.12 -17.98
CA LYS A 143 -8.01 -16.25 -18.49
C LYS A 143 -6.51 -16.12 -18.18
N LEU A 144 -6.11 -15.06 -17.48
CA LEU A 144 -4.72 -14.85 -17.09
C LEU A 144 -4.25 -16.03 -16.23
N PRO A 145 -3.09 -16.63 -16.53
CA PRO A 145 -2.51 -17.64 -15.65
C PRO A 145 -2.13 -17.00 -14.30
N ILE A 146 -2.17 -17.80 -13.25
CA ILE A 146 -1.96 -17.37 -11.86
C ILE A 146 -0.83 -18.21 -11.27
N GLN A 147 0.14 -17.55 -10.62
CA GLN A 147 1.13 -18.23 -9.79
C GLN A 147 0.95 -17.85 -8.33
N ILE A 148 0.92 -18.84 -7.46
CA ILE A 148 0.84 -18.65 -6.01
C ILE A 148 2.23 -18.96 -5.47
N VAL A 149 2.91 -17.92 -4.98
CA VAL A 149 4.22 -18.04 -4.35
C VAL A 149 4.02 -18.02 -2.84
N PHE A 150 4.45 -19.09 -2.19
CA PHE A 150 4.32 -19.32 -0.74
C PHE A 150 5.67 -19.74 -0.16
N ASN A 151 5.87 -19.64 1.15
CA ASN A 151 7.14 -19.97 1.80
C ASN A 151 6.98 -21.17 2.74
N GLY A 152 7.19 -22.38 2.20
CA GLY A 152 7.18 -23.62 2.97
C GLY A 152 5.80 -24.29 3.10
N ASP A 153 5.83 -25.59 3.41
CA ASP A 153 4.60 -26.41 3.53
C ASP A 153 3.74 -26.00 4.73
N GLU A 154 4.31 -25.29 5.71
CA GLU A 154 3.60 -24.67 6.82
C GLU A 154 2.63 -23.56 6.38
N GLU A 155 2.96 -22.88 5.28
CA GLU A 155 2.11 -21.85 4.69
C GLU A 155 1.08 -22.44 3.74
N LEU A 156 1.47 -23.41 2.89
CA LEU A 156 0.55 -24.05 1.95
C LEU A 156 0.98 -25.50 1.67
N ASP A 157 0.34 -26.46 2.34
CA ASP A 157 0.69 -27.87 2.17
C ASP A 157 0.37 -28.44 0.77
N ARG A 158 0.95 -29.61 0.46
CA ARG A 158 0.79 -30.28 -0.84
C ARG A 158 -0.67 -30.58 -1.20
N LYS A 159 -1.52 -30.91 -0.23
CA LYS A 159 -2.94 -31.25 -0.47
C LYS A 159 -3.70 -30.02 -0.96
N ASN A 160 -3.43 -28.87 -0.34
CA ASN A 160 -4.02 -27.59 -0.70
C ASN A 160 -3.48 -27.09 -2.05
N GLN A 161 -2.18 -27.23 -2.30
CA GLN A 161 -1.57 -26.93 -3.62
C GLN A 161 -2.29 -27.71 -4.73
N GLU A 162 -2.38 -29.04 -4.60
CA GLU A 162 -3.03 -29.89 -5.61
C GLU A 162 -4.50 -29.55 -5.82
N TYR A 163 -5.22 -29.22 -4.74
CA TYR A 163 -6.61 -28.81 -4.84
C TYR A 163 -6.77 -27.52 -5.66
N LEU A 164 -5.96 -26.49 -5.37
CA LEU A 164 -5.99 -25.21 -6.09
C LEU A 164 -5.68 -25.39 -7.58
N GLU A 165 -4.64 -26.14 -7.91
CA GLU A 165 -4.22 -26.41 -9.29
C GLU A 165 -5.24 -27.23 -10.08
N LYS A 166 -5.90 -28.21 -9.43
CA LYS A 166 -6.97 -29.01 -10.05
C LYS A 166 -8.27 -28.21 -10.23
N ARG A 167 -8.63 -27.39 -9.24
CA ARG A 167 -9.89 -26.61 -9.23
C ARG A 167 -9.88 -25.45 -10.21
N PHE A 168 -8.72 -24.81 -10.41
CA PHE A 168 -8.62 -23.60 -11.22
C PHE A 168 -7.60 -23.77 -12.35
N LYS A 169 -8.10 -23.73 -13.59
CA LYS A 169 -7.24 -23.81 -14.76
C LYS A 169 -6.20 -22.69 -14.78
N GLY A 170 -4.95 -23.07 -15.02
CA GLY A 170 -3.82 -22.14 -15.15
C GLY A 170 -3.35 -21.54 -13.83
N VAL A 171 -3.70 -22.15 -12.69
CA VAL A 171 -3.07 -21.89 -11.38
C VAL A 171 -1.89 -22.83 -11.21
N THR A 172 -0.76 -22.32 -10.71
CA THR A 172 0.41 -23.12 -10.30
C THR A 172 0.97 -22.61 -8.97
N CYS A 173 1.36 -23.51 -8.08
CA CYS A 173 1.96 -23.17 -6.80
C CYS A 173 3.50 -23.24 -6.89
N ILE A 174 4.19 -22.29 -6.27
CA ILE A 174 5.66 -22.18 -6.25
C ILE A 174 6.12 -22.00 -4.81
N ASN A 175 6.87 -22.97 -4.31
CA ASN A 175 7.50 -22.86 -3.00
C ASN A 175 8.75 -21.98 -3.10
N ALA A 176 8.71 -20.80 -2.49
CA ALA A 176 9.82 -19.87 -2.45
C ALA A 176 11.08 -20.48 -1.81
N GLN A 177 10.94 -21.45 -0.90
CA GLN A 177 12.08 -22.12 -0.29
C GLN A 177 12.94 -22.89 -1.31
N GLU A 178 12.30 -23.41 -2.37
CA GLU A 178 12.94 -24.20 -3.43
C GLU A 178 13.55 -23.31 -4.53
N VAL A 179 13.21 -22.03 -4.58
CA VAL A 179 13.81 -21.08 -5.53
C VAL A 179 15.22 -20.73 -5.06
N PRO A 180 16.25 -20.81 -5.92
CA PRO A 180 17.61 -20.42 -5.55
C PRO A 180 17.67 -18.97 -5.05
N TYR A 181 18.40 -18.77 -3.95
CA TYR A 181 18.64 -17.44 -3.42
C TYR A 181 19.65 -16.69 -4.31
N PRO A 182 19.45 -15.39 -4.60
CA PRO A 182 20.42 -14.63 -5.38
C PRO A 182 21.69 -14.36 -4.57
N GLU A 183 22.79 -15.04 -4.91
CA GLU A 183 24.06 -15.04 -4.13
C GLU A 183 24.71 -13.66 -3.97
N HIS A 184 24.42 -12.72 -4.86
CA HIS A 184 24.90 -11.33 -4.78
C HIS A 184 24.13 -10.48 -3.76
N HIS A 185 23.10 -11.03 -3.12
CA HIS A 185 22.39 -10.39 -2.02
C HIS A 185 22.72 -11.01 -0.67
N ARG A 186 22.68 -10.21 0.41
CA ARG A 186 22.70 -10.73 1.79
C ARG A 186 21.50 -11.64 1.99
N THR A 187 21.71 -12.78 2.65
CA THR A 187 20.62 -13.73 2.94
C THR A 187 19.62 -13.10 3.89
N SER A 188 18.34 -13.17 3.53
CA SER A 188 17.23 -12.68 4.32
C SER A 188 16.05 -13.64 4.23
N GLU A 189 15.13 -13.52 5.19
CA GLU A 189 13.93 -14.35 5.21
C GLU A 189 12.97 -13.98 4.08
N ARG A 190 12.43 -15.00 3.41
CA ARG A 190 11.46 -14.86 2.32
C ARG A 190 10.03 -14.97 2.85
N LYS A 191 9.69 -14.12 3.82
CA LYS A 191 8.40 -14.19 4.54
C LYS A 191 7.74 -12.82 4.66
N GLY A 192 6.45 -12.82 4.99
CA GLY A 192 5.68 -11.59 5.16
C GLY A 192 5.73 -10.72 3.89
N PHE A 193 5.88 -9.40 4.05
CA PHE A 193 5.91 -8.47 2.92
C PHE A 193 7.09 -8.71 1.96
N ALA A 194 8.24 -9.19 2.45
CA ALA A 194 9.41 -9.42 1.58
C ALA A 194 9.16 -10.51 0.53
N LEU A 195 8.25 -11.45 0.80
CA LEU A 195 7.90 -12.50 -0.15
C LEU A 195 7.34 -11.93 -1.47
N LYS A 196 6.66 -10.78 -1.43
CA LYS A 196 6.14 -10.08 -2.61
C LYS A 196 7.25 -9.68 -3.57
N ALA A 197 8.25 -8.98 -3.05
CA ALA A 197 9.43 -8.57 -3.81
C ALA A 197 10.22 -9.79 -4.34
N PHE A 198 10.40 -10.82 -3.51
CA PHE A 198 11.07 -12.06 -3.94
C PHE A 198 10.30 -12.79 -5.05
N ALA A 199 8.97 -12.89 -4.90
CA ALA A 199 8.09 -13.53 -5.86
C ALA A 199 8.18 -12.85 -7.23
N LEU A 200 8.14 -11.51 -7.23
CA LEU A 200 8.26 -10.69 -8.42
C LEU A 200 9.65 -10.80 -9.08
N ALA A 201 10.72 -10.71 -8.29
CA ALA A 201 12.08 -10.64 -8.83
C ALA A 201 12.62 -12.01 -9.26
N TYR A 202 12.32 -13.09 -8.51
CA TYR A 202 13.03 -14.37 -8.64
C TYR A 202 12.13 -15.60 -8.80
N ALA A 203 10.96 -15.66 -8.14
CA ALA A 203 10.17 -16.90 -8.13
C ALA A 203 9.29 -17.07 -9.37
N THR A 204 8.62 -16.00 -9.82
CA THR A 204 7.68 -16.09 -10.94
C THR A 204 8.37 -16.42 -12.26
N THR A 205 7.66 -17.13 -13.13
CA THR A 205 8.11 -17.46 -14.49
C THR A 205 7.62 -16.45 -15.53
N PHE A 206 6.67 -15.58 -15.18
CA PHE A 206 6.13 -14.61 -16.12
C PHE A 206 7.12 -13.48 -16.39
N ARG A 207 7.06 -12.94 -17.61
CA ARG A 207 7.76 -11.70 -17.93
C ARG A 207 7.00 -10.48 -17.38
N LYS A 208 5.70 -10.41 -17.65
CA LYS A 208 4.83 -9.32 -17.21
C LYS A 208 3.93 -9.81 -16.08
N VAL A 209 3.96 -9.14 -14.95
CA VAL A 209 3.34 -9.61 -13.71
C VAL A 209 2.34 -8.57 -13.24
N LEU A 210 1.12 -9.00 -12.91
CA LEU A 210 0.26 -8.30 -11.95
C LEU A 210 0.53 -8.96 -10.60
N LEU A 211 1.32 -8.31 -9.74
CA LEU A 211 1.48 -8.78 -8.37
C LEU A 211 0.24 -8.30 -7.59
N LEU A 212 -0.38 -9.18 -6.82
CA LEU A 212 -1.65 -8.91 -6.17
C LEU A 212 -1.66 -9.51 -4.77
N ASP A 213 -2.05 -8.71 -3.79
CA ASP A 213 -2.24 -9.18 -2.42
C ASP A 213 -3.45 -10.11 -2.32
N ALA A 214 -3.39 -11.04 -1.37
CA ALA A 214 -4.47 -11.98 -1.13
C ALA A 214 -5.79 -11.28 -0.79
N ASP A 215 -5.73 -10.15 -0.07
CA ASP A 215 -6.88 -9.37 0.38
C ASP A 215 -7.31 -8.25 -0.57
N ASN A 216 -6.70 -8.17 -1.76
CA ASN A 216 -7.02 -7.21 -2.79
C ASN A 216 -7.86 -7.84 -3.92
N MET A 217 -9.07 -7.31 -4.12
CA MET A 217 -10.07 -7.89 -5.01
C MET A 217 -10.15 -7.14 -6.34
N PRO A 218 -9.88 -7.79 -7.49
CA PRO A 218 -10.17 -7.21 -8.79
C PRO A 218 -11.67 -7.01 -8.98
N LEU A 219 -12.07 -5.81 -9.42
CA LEU A 219 -13.47 -5.48 -9.71
C LEU A 219 -13.82 -5.66 -11.19
N VAL A 220 -12.82 -5.73 -12.06
CA VAL A 220 -12.91 -5.95 -13.50
C VAL A 220 -11.82 -6.93 -13.94
N ASP A 221 -11.95 -7.54 -15.12
CA ASP A 221 -10.86 -8.38 -15.67
C ASP A 221 -9.59 -7.53 -15.80
N PRO A 222 -8.47 -7.91 -15.16
CA PRO A 222 -7.24 -7.12 -15.22
C PRO A 222 -6.45 -7.33 -16.52
N GLY A 223 -6.87 -8.25 -17.40
CA GLY A 223 -6.22 -8.52 -18.69
C GLY A 223 -5.90 -7.27 -19.53
N PRO A 224 -6.84 -6.34 -19.73
CA PRO A 224 -6.62 -5.10 -20.47
C PRO A 224 -5.53 -4.19 -19.88
N LEU A 225 -5.25 -4.25 -18.57
CA LEU A 225 -4.22 -3.41 -17.95
C LEU A 225 -2.81 -3.70 -18.50
N PHE A 226 -2.55 -4.93 -18.95
CA PHE A 226 -1.28 -5.29 -19.61
C PHE A 226 -1.08 -4.62 -20.99
N LEU A 227 -2.16 -4.09 -21.57
CA LEU A 227 -2.18 -3.42 -22.87
C LEU A 227 -2.32 -1.90 -22.73
N ASP A 228 -2.59 -1.40 -21.52
CA ASP A 228 -2.74 0.01 -21.24
C ASP A 228 -1.44 0.75 -21.61
N PRO A 229 -1.50 1.89 -22.33
CA PRO A 229 -0.31 2.65 -22.70
C PRO A 229 0.58 3.00 -21.51
N ALA A 230 0.00 3.34 -20.34
CA ALA A 230 0.75 3.70 -19.16
C ALA A 230 1.70 2.57 -18.72
N PHE A 231 1.23 1.32 -18.74
CA PHE A 231 2.08 0.16 -18.43
C PHE A 231 2.93 -0.30 -19.62
N ARG A 232 2.36 -0.32 -20.83
CA ARG A 232 3.04 -0.82 -22.03
C ARG A 232 4.32 -0.03 -22.33
N ASP A 233 4.27 1.28 -22.14
CA ASP A 233 5.35 2.18 -22.53
C ASP A 233 6.42 2.28 -21.42
N ALA A 234 6.01 2.25 -20.15
CA ALA A 234 6.90 2.32 -18.98
C ALA A 234 7.49 0.97 -18.53
N GLY A 235 6.76 -0.12 -18.77
CA GLY A 235 7.06 -1.42 -18.19
C GLY A 235 6.81 -1.53 -16.69
N ASN A 236 6.18 -0.54 -16.06
CA ASN A 236 5.72 -0.58 -14.67
C ASN A 236 4.47 0.30 -14.49
N LEU A 237 3.60 -0.06 -13.56
CA LEU A 237 2.46 0.76 -13.17
C LEU A 237 2.08 0.42 -11.72
N PHE A 238 2.07 1.43 -10.87
CA PHE A 238 1.74 1.35 -9.44
C PHE A 238 0.45 2.10 -9.13
N TRP A 239 -0.05 1.93 -7.91
CA TRP A 239 -1.26 2.61 -7.43
C TRP A 239 -0.97 3.49 -6.20
N PRO A 240 -1.65 4.64 -6.08
CA PRO A 240 -1.54 5.49 -4.90
C PRO A 240 -2.21 4.82 -3.68
N ASP A 241 -1.62 5.06 -2.52
CA ASP A 241 -2.22 4.86 -1.20
C ASP A 241 -3.02 6.11 -0.80
N TYR A 242 -3.83 6.01 0.28
CA TYR A 242 -4.52 7.17 0.88
C TYR A 242 -3.53 8.25 1.33
N TRP A 243 -2.33 7.82 1.68
CA TRP A 243 -1.38 8.67 2.38
C TRP A 243 -0.54 9.46 1.38
N TYR A 244 -0.45 10.76 1.63
CA TYR A 244 0.50 11.65 0.96
C TYR A 244 1.93 11.26 1.34
N ASN A 245 2.25 11.28 2.64
CA ASN A 245 3.58 10.93 3.18
C ASN A 245 3.51 10.25 4.56
N ALA A 246 2.30 9.95 5.06
CA ALA A 246 2.17 9.33 6.37
C ALA A 246 2.88 7.96 6.36
N TRP A 247 3.43 7.58 7.53
CA TRP A 247 4.11 6.30 7.75
C TRP A 247 5.49 6.14 7.06
N ILE A 248 5.98 7.16 6.36
CA ILE A 248 7.32 7.16 5.77
C ILE A 248 8.23 8.12 6.54
N ASP A 249 9.34 7.60 7.06
CA ASP A 249 10.42 8.38 7.64
C ASP A 249 11.36 8.88 6.52
N GLU A 250 11.47 10.20 6.39
CA GLU A 250 12.33 10.90 5.42
C GLU A 250 13.81 10.48 5.50
N SER A 251 14.25 9.93 6.64
CA SER A 251 15.59 9.40 6.84
C SER A 251 15.94 8.30 5.82
N ILE A 252 14.95 7.56 5.32
CA ILE A 252 15.18 6.51 4.31
C ILE A 252 15.65 7.07 2.97
N TYR A 253 15.15 8.24 2.56
CA TYR A 253 15.56 8.90 1.32
C TYR A 253 16.92 9.60 1.51
N SER A 254 17.04 10.38 2.59
CA SER A 254 18.26 11.15 2.87
C SER A 254 19.46 10.26 3.15
N MET A 255 19.28 9.07 3.72
CA MET A 255 20.34 8.06 3.88
C MET A 255 21.06 7.76 2.56
N PHE A 256 20.31 7.64 1.48
CA PHE A 256 20.86 7.30 0.17
C PHE A 256 21.28 8.54 -0.63
N GLY A 257 21.10 9.74 -0.06
CA GLY A 257 21.41 11.03 -0.68
C GLY A 257 20.32 11.52 -1.63
N PHE A 258 19.08 11.02 -1.49
CA PHE A 258 17.97 11.40 -2.34
C PHE A 258 17.14 12.54 -1.71
N PRO A 259 16.55 13.41 -2.54
CA PRO A 259 15.54 14.34 -2.05
C PRO A 259 14.29 13.56 -1.60
N VAL A 260 13.59 14.13 -0.64
CA VAL A 260 12.30 13.60 -0.19
C VAL A 260 11.26 13.83 -1.32
N PRO A 261 10.52 12.80 -1.77
CA PRO A 261 9.67 12.91 -2.97
C PRO A 261 8.50 13.88 -2.87
N TRP A 262 8.06 14.19 -1.66
CA TRP A 262 6.92 15.07 -1.40
C TRP A 262 7.32 16.52 -1.12
N ASP A 263 8.61 16.85 -1.08
CA ASP A 263 9.06 18.22 -0.87
C ASP A 263 8.65 19.11 -2.05
N GLY A 264 7.71 20.02 -1.79
CA GLY A 264 7.19 20.94 -2.81
C GLY A 264 6.25 20.29 -3.84
N ASN A 265 5.82 19.04 -3.62
CA ASN A 265 4.92 18.31 -4.52
C ASN A 265 3.60 17.96 -3.82
N GLY A 266 2.66 18.90 -3.77
CA GLY A 266 1.35 18.71 -3.13
C GLY A 266 0.43 17.66 -3.77
N LEU A 267 0.83 17.05 -4.89
CA LEU A 267 0.10 15.94 -5.53
C LEU A 267 0.78 14.59 -5.31
N HIS A 268 1.84 14.53 -4.49
CA HIS A 268 2.52 13.29 -4.16
C HIS A 268 1.60 12.32 -3.41
N HIS A 269 1.71 11.03 -3.70
CA HIS A 269 1.11 9.97 -2.90
C HIS A 269 2.14 8.87 -2.68
N THR A 270 2.12 8.30 -1.47
CA THR A 270 2.83 7.05 -1.22
C THR A 270 2.23 5.94 -2.08
N THR A 271 3.04 4.92 -2.30
CA THR A 271 2.72 3.81 -3.19
C THR A 271 2.02 2.72 -2.40
N GLU A 272 0.90 2.20 -2.91
CA GLU A 272 0.28 1.00 -2.37
C GLU A 272 0.91 -0.24 -3.02
N SER A 273 1.37 -1.21 -2.21
CA SER A 273 1.99 -2.46 -2.67
C SER A 273 0.98 -3.60 -2.82
N GLY A 274 -0.29 -3.37 -2.48
CA GLY A 274 -1.38 -4.34 -2.65
C GLY A 274 -1.61 -4.81 -4.08
N GLN A 275 -1.20 -4.01 -5.07
CA GLN A 275 -1.20 -4.38 -6.47
C GLN A 275 -0.25 -3.52 -7.29
N LEU A 276 0.39 -4.14 -8.28
CA LEU A 276 1.26 -3.46 -9.24
C LEU A 276 1.41 -4.27 -10.53
N LEU A 277 1.65 -3.58 -11.65
CA LEU A 277 2.09 -4.19 -12.89
C LEU A 277 3.58 -3.97 -13.11
N PHE A 278 4.28 -5.00 -13.57
CA PHE A 278 5.71 -4.93 -13.81
C PHE A 278 6.16 -5.81 -14.98
N ASP A 279 6.89 -5.25 -15.95
CA ASP A 279 7.64 -5.98 -16.97
C ASP A 279 9.07 -6.19 -16.48
N ARG A 280 9.35 -7.39 -16.00
CA ARG A 280 10.65 -7.76 -15.42
C ARG A 280 11.80 -7.62 -16.40
N ALA A 281 11.54 -7.72 -17.70
CA ALA A 281 12.57 -7.54 -18.72
C ALA A 281 12.87 -6.07 -19.04
N ALA A 282 11.91 -5.17 -18.75
CA ALA A 282 12.08 -3.73 -18.95
C ALA A 282 12.87 -3.09 -17.81
N GLN A 283 12.68 -3.57 -16.57
CA GLN A 283 13.26 -2.97 -15.36
C GLN A 283 14.08 -3.98 -14.51
N PRO A 284 15.09 -4.67 -15.09
CA PRO A 284 15.78 -5.78 -14.42
C PRO A 284 16.67 -5.35 -13.24
N ASP A 285 17.26 -4.16 -13.31
CA ASP A 285 18.07 -3.51 -12.27
C ASP A 285 17.22 -3.00 -11.11
N VAL A 286 16.03 -2.45 -11.41
CA VAL A 286 15.07 -2.04 -10.37
C VAL A 286 14.64 -3.24 -9.53
N LEU A 287 14.49 -4.43 -10.12
CA LEU A 287 14.21 -5.66 -9.35
C LEU A 287 15.31 -6.02 -8.35
N GLU A 288 16.56 -5.72 -8.69
CA GLU A 288 17.70 -5.94 -7.80
C GLU A 288 17.66 -4.97 -6.62
N TRP A 289 17.42 -3.68 -6.88
CA TRP A 289 17.28 -2.66 -5.84
C TRP A 289 16.04 -2.89 -4.97
N LEU A 290 14.95 -3.37 -5.56
CA LEU A 290 13.75 -3.74 -4.82
C LEU A 290 14.05 -4.87 -3.83
N TRP A 291 14.75 -5.93 -4.29
CA TRP A 291 15.12 -7.00 -3.38
C TRP A 291 16.14 -6.56 -2.33
N PHE A 292 17.11 -5.71 -2.69
CA PHE A 292 18.05 -5.10 -1.73
C PHE A 292 17.30 -4.41 -0.57
N LEU A 293 16.27 -3.62 -0.87
CA LEU A 293 15.47 -2.96 0.16
C LEU A 293 14.70 -3.99 1.03
N ASN A 294 14.02 -4.93 0.38
CA ASN A 294 13.15 -5.89 1.07
C ASN A 294 13.93 -6.99 1.82
N SER A 295 15.19 -7.26 1.45
CA SER A 295 16.09 -8.14 2.20
C SER A 295 16.59 -7.48 3.48
N HIS A 296 16.47 -6.15 3.61
CA HIS A 296 16.79 -5.37 4.81
C HIS A 296 15.52 -4.93 5.55
N ALA A 297 14.47 -5.76 5.54
CA ALA A 297 13.18 -5.49 6.15
C ALA A 297 13.26 -4.94 7.58
N ASN A 298 14.16 -5.46 8.42
CA ASN A 298 14.34 -5.01 9.81
C ASN A 298 14.76 -3.54 9.94
N TYR A 299 15.39 -2.99 8.92
CA TYR A 299 15.79 -1.58 8.86
C TYR A 299 14.81 -0.73 8.06
N VAL A 300 14.36 -1.26 6.92
CA VAL A 300 13.58 -0.53 5.91
C VAL A 300 12.12 -0.41 6.33
N TYR A 301 11.49 -1.48 6.81
CA TYR A 301 10.05 -1.48 7.09
C TYR A 301 9.63 -0.57 8.26
N PRO A 302 10.41 -0.43 9.35
CA PRO A 302 10.12 0.58 10.38
C PRO A 302 10.04 2.01 9.82
N ARG A 303 10.74 2.29 8.73
CA ARG A 303 10.80 3.62 8.09
C ARG A 303 9.84 3.80 6.92
N THR A 304 9.21 2.73 6.46
CA THR A 304 8.36 2.76 5.26
C THR A 304 6.96 2.18 5.50
N GLY A 305 6.67 1.75 6.73
CA GLY A 305 5.40 1.11 7.07
C GLY A 305 5.19 -0.25 6.39
N GLY A 306 6.26 -0.93 5.95
CA GLY A 306 6.21 -2.20 5.21
C GLY A 306 6.93 -2.13 3.87
N ASP A 307 6.47 -2.87 2.87
CA ASP A 307 7.08 -2.90 1.53
C ASP A 307 6.60 -1.76 0.60
N LYS A 308 5.52 -1.08 0.98
CA LYS A 308 4.79 -0.06 0.21
C LYS A 308 5.65 0.86 -0.65
N ASP A 309 6.44 1.73 -0.04
CA ASP A 309 7.22 2.73 -0.78
C ASP A 309 8.61 2.23 -1.20
N THR A 310 8.94 0.96 -0.90
CA THR A 310 10.22 0.35 -1.35
C THR A 310 10.31 0.24 -2.87
N TYR A 311 9.17 0.11 -3.56
CA TYR A 311 9.13 0.06 -5.01
C TYR A 311 9.55 1.40 -5.64
N LYS A 312 9.03 2.52 -5.14
CA LYS A 312 9.44 3.86 -5.58
C LYS A 312 10.92 4.10 -5.27
N LEU A 313 11.35 3.78 -4.05
CA LEU A 313 12.75 3.93 -3.63
C LEU A 313 13.72 3.08 -4.48
N ALA A 314 13.29 1.92 -5.00
CA ALA A 314 14.10 1.11 -5.92
C ALA A 314 14.40 1.83 -7.24
N PHE A 315 13.47 2.66 -7.77
CA PHE A 315 13.73 3.50 -8.94
C PHE A 315 14.72 4.63 -8.64
N TYR A 316 14.65 5.22 -7.45
CA TYR A 316 15.66 6.18 -6.99
C TYR A 316 17.05 5.52 -6.90
N LEU A 317 17.14 4.33 -6.33
CA LEU A 317 18.41 3.57 -6.24
C LEU A 317 18.94 3.16 -7.62
N ALA A 318 18.06 2.87 -8.58
CA ALA A 318 18.43 2.64 -9.97
C ALA A 318 18.90 3.92 -10.69
N GLY A 319 18.75 5.10 -10.07
CA GLY A 319 19.11 6.40 -10.67
C GLY A 319 18.12 6.89 -11.71
N ARG A 320 16.88 6.38 -11.69
CA ARG A 320 15.83 6.64 -12.70
C ARG A 320 14.47 6.90 -12.06
N PRO A 321 14.34 7.82 -11.07
CA PRO A 321 13.08 8.09 -10.39
C PRO A 321 11.94 8.53 -11.33
N GLU A 322 12.28 9.14 -12.47
CA GLU A 322 11.35 9.54 -13.53
C GLU A 322 10.68 8.37 -14.27
N ASP A 323 11.28 7.18 -14.21
CA ASP A 323 10.73 5.95 -14.79
C ASP A 323 9.71 5.26 -13.85
N PHE A 324 9.44 5.80 -12.66
CA PHE A 324 8.39 5.31 -11.77
C PHE A 324 7.03 5.84 -12.21
N HIS A 325 6.11 4.95 -12.60
CA HIS A 325 4.78 5.32 -13.06
C HIS A 325 3.69 4.85 -12.11
N GLN A 326 2.85 5.78 -11.68
CA GLN A 326 1.73 5.54 -10.78
C GLN A 326 0.44 6.06 -11.41
N VAL A 327 -0.67 5.37 -11.16
CA VAL A 327 -2.00 5.84 -11.54
C VAL A 327 -2.27 7.20 -10.89
N GLU A 328 -2.71 8.17 -11.68
CA GLU A 328 -2.97 9.55 -11.23
C GLU A 328 -4.23 9.67 -10.36
N HIS A 329 -5.16 8.72 -10.49
CA HIS A 329 -6.42 8.71 -9.75
C HIS A 329 -6.24 8.19 -8.33
N TRP A 330 -6.55 9.04 -7.36
CA TRP A 330 -6.40 8.76 -5.93
C TRP A 330 -7.41 7.71 -5.44
N PRO A 331 -7.08 6.96 -4.37
CA PRO A 331 -7.99 5.99 -3.81
C PRO A 331 -9.17 6.64 -3.08
N ARG A 332 -10.23 5.86 -2.89
CA ARG A 332 -11.46 6.27 -2.18
C ARG A 332 -11.85 5.27 -1.12
N ASP A 333 -12.51 5.77 -0.08
CA ASP A 333 -13.08 4.93 0.96
C ASP A 333 -14.41 4.33 0.51
N ILE A 334 -14.47 3.00 0.48
CA ILE A 334 -15.73 2.26 0.38
C ILE A 334 -16.21 1.98 1.79
N MET A 335 -17.42 2.46 2.10
CA MET A 335 -17.98 2.41 3.44
C MET A 335 -19.41 1.85 3.48
N ARG A 336 -19.83 1.49 4.69
CA ARG A 336 -21.17 0.99 5.04
C ARG A 336 -21.74 1.82 6.18
N SER A 337 -23.05 2.09 6.15
CA SER A 337 -23.76 2.64 7.30
C SER A 337 -24.09 1.56 8.34
N VAL A 338 -23.82 1.88 9.61
CA VAL A 338 -24.06 1.02 10.78
C VAL A 338 -24.97 1.78 11.73
N SER A 339 -26.25 1.41 11.72
CA SER A 339 -27.25 2.02 12.59
C SER A 339 -26.96 1.76 14.07
N ASN A 340 -27.28 2.73 14.93
CA ASN A 340 -27.07 2.65 16.39
C ASN A 340 -25.61 2.46 16.83
N ASN A 341 -24.65 2.89 16.01
CA ASN A 341 -23.23 2.96 16.36
C ASN A 341 -22.78 4.43 16.44
N GLU A 342 -21.90 4.75 17.40
CA GLU A 342 -21.27 6.07 17.53
C GLU A 342 -20.48 6.44 16.25
N TYR A 343 -19.80 5.46 15.68
CA TYR A 343 -19.17 5.57 14.37
C TYR A 343 -20.15 5.02 13.34
N HIS A 344 -20.99 5.90 12.80
CA HIS A 344 -22.07 5.51 11.91
C HIS A 344 -21.58 4.94 10.57
N TYR A 345 -20.41 5.33 10.07
CA TYR A 345 -19.89 4.84 8.79
C TYR A 345 -18.58 4.08 8.98
N HIS A 346 -18.55 2.81 8.60
CA HIS A 346 -17.39 1.93 8.73
C HIS A 346 -16.69 1.75 7.38
N HIS A 347 -15.36 1.88 7.35
CA HIS A 347 -14.56 1.53 6.19
C HIS A 347 -14.57 0.02 5.94
N LEU A 348 -14.74 -0.36 4.67
CA LEU A 348 -14.68 -1.73 4.22
C LEU A 348 -13.44 -1.99 3.37
N ALA A 349 -13.10 -1.05 2.48
CA ALA A 349 -11.98 -1.20 1.57
C ALA A 349 -11.55 0.12 0.92
N MET A 350 -10.34 0.11 0.39
CA MET A 350 -9.82 1.12 -0.51
C MET A 350 -10.22 0.79 -1.95
N LEU A 351 -11.00 1.66 -2.58
CA LEU A 351 -11.27 1.62 -4.01
C LEU A 351 -10.12 2.26 -4.76
N GLN A 352 -9.53 1.51 -5.70
CA GLN A 352 -8.46 1.97 -6.56
C GLN A 352 -8.85 1.85 -8.03
N HIS A 353 -8.35 2.79 -8.83
CA HIS A 353 -8.85 3.05 -10.18
C HIS A 353 -7.89 2.55 -11.26
N SER A 354 -8.41 2.23 -12.43
CA SER A 354 -7.63 2.08 -13.66
C SER A 354 -7.07 3.44 -14.11
N PRO A 355 -6.07 3.48 -15.02
CA PRO A 355 -5.60 4.74 -15.63
C PRO A 355 -6.72 5.59 -16.25
N ALA A 356 -7.79 4.94 -16.73
CA ALA A 356 -8.97 5.61 -17.29
C ALA A 356 -9.97 6.13 -16.23
N GLY A 357 -9.67 6.02 -14.93
CA GLY A 357 -10.51 6.51 -13.83
C GLY A 357 -11.68 5.60 -13.43
N GLY A 358 -11.91 4.50 -14.15
CA GLY A 358 -12.87 3.47 -13.77
C GLY A 358 -12.37 2.65 -12.57
N ALA A 359 -13.28 2.13 -11.75
CA ALA A 359 -12.93 1.22 -10.64
C ALA A 359 -12.20 -0.04 -11.14
N ALA A 360 -11.12 -0.42 -10.47
CA ALA A 360 -10.27 -1.54 -10.87
C ALA A 360 -10.05 -2.56 -9.75
N PHE A 361 -9.77 -2.07 -8.54
CA PHE A 361 -9.41 -2.90 -7.40
C PHE A 361 -10.11 -2.42 -6.13
N MET A 362 -10.39 -3.37 -5.24
CA MET A 362 -10.90 -3.14 -3.90
C MET A 362 -9.94 -3.79 -2.91
N HIS A 363 -9.07 -2.98 -2.31
CA HIS A 363 -8.03 -3.43 -1.39
C HIS A 363 -8.51 -3.31 0.06
N ARG A 364 -8.60 -4.43 0.78
CA ARG A 364 -9.12 -4.45 2.16
C ARG A 364 -8.01 -4.20 3.17
N THR A 365 -7.78 -2.93 3.47
CA THR A 365 -6.65 -2.46 4.30
C THR A 365 -6.94 -2.41 5.79
N SER A 366 -8.19 -2.60 6.25
CA SER A 366 -8.53 -2.45 7.68
C SER A 366 -8.03 -3.63 8.54
N PHE A 367 -7.44 -3.28 9.69
CA PHE A 367 -6.75 -4.19 10.61
C PHE A 367 -7.64 -5.34 11.12
N ASN A 368 -8.94 -5.08 11.32
CA ASN A 368 -9.92 -6.08 11.78
C ASN A 368 -10.72 -6.72 10.63
N SER A 369 -10.55 -6.29 9.38
CA SER A 369 -11.37 -6.73 8.24
C SER A 369 -10.58 -7.31 7.06
N LYS A 370 -9.26 -7.53 7.21
CA LYS A 370 -8.44 -8.28 6.22
C LYS A 370 -9.06 -9.64 5.90
N PHE A 371 -9.66 -10.26 6.90
CA PHE A 371 -10.62 -11.34 6.75
C PHE A 371 -11.98 -10.79 7.19
N PHE A 372 -13.10 -11.32 6.68
CA PHE A 372 -14.44 -10.92 7.12
C PHE A 372 -15.03 -11.92 8.14
N PRO A 373 -14.39 -12.26 9.28
CA PRO A 373 -14.97 -13.17 10.25
C PRO A 373 -16.20 -12.54 10.93
N ASP A 374 -16.24 -11.21 11.11
CA ASP A 374 -17.39 -10.52 11.73
C ASP A 374 -18.66 -10.56 10.86
N CYS A 375 -18.47 -10.66 9.54
CA CYS A 375 -19.55 -10.91 8.57
C CYS A 375 -19.98 -12.37 8.51
N ALA A 376 -19.05 -13.29 8.78
CA ALA A 376 -19.31 -14.73 8.78
C ALA A 376 -19.79 -15.24 10.16
N SER A 377 -19.64 -14.43 11.20
CA SER A 377 -20.09 -14.70 12.58
C SER A 377 -21.47 -14.11 12.86
N ASN A 378 -21.80 -12.93 12.30
CA ASN A 378 -23.14 -12.36 12.35
C ASN A 378 -24.03 -12.93 11.24
N GLN A 379 -25.22 -13.43 11.62
CA GLN A 379 -26.20 -14.01 10.69
C GLN A 379 -26.88 -12.96 9.78
N ASP A 380 -26.65 -11.66 10.02
CA ASP A 380 -27.20 -10.58 9.20
C ASP A 380 -26.24 -10.22 8.05
N SER A 381 -26.48 -10.86 6.90
CA SER A 381 -25.73 -10.65 5.65
C SER A 381 -25.70 -9.20 5.13
N GLU A 382 -26.57 -8.31 5.63
CA GLU A 382 -26.63 -6.90 5.24
C GLU A 382 -25.50 -6.06 5.82
N TYR A 383 -24.87 -6.48 6.94
CA TYR A 383 -23.79 -5.74 7.60
C TYR A 383 -22.56 -5.51 6.70
N CYS A 384 -22.40 -6.32 5.64
CA CYS A 384 -21.16 -6.40 4.88
C CYS A 384 -21.26 -5.86 3.47
N LEU A 385 -22.45 -5.46 3.03
CA LEU A 385 -22.62 -4.91 1.70
C LEU A 385 -22.22 -3.43 1.69
N PRO A 386 -21.23 -3.04 0.87
CA PRO A 386 -20.82 -1.65 0.79
C PRO A 386 -21.94 -0.80 0.19
N GLU A 387 -22.09 0.43 0.68
CA GLU A 387 -23.20 1.32 0.30
C GLU A 387 -22.73 2.63 -0.31
N LEU A 388 -21.58 3.12 0.13
CA LEU A 388 -21.13 4.48 -0.13
C LEU A 388 -19.67 4.45 -0.57
N VAL A 389 -19.31 5.41 -1.42
CA VAL A 389 -17.92 5.67 -1.80
C VAL A 389 -17.62 7.15 -1.65
N SER A 390 -16.50 7.48 -1.04
CA SER A 390 -16.09 8.86 -0.84
C SER A 390 -15.54 9.52 -2.11
N ILE A 391 -15.48 10.85 -2.09
CA ILE A 391 -14.46 11.56 -2.87
C ILE A 391 -13.05 11.13 -2.42
N PRO A 392 -11.96 11.39 -3.17
CA PRO A 392 -10.62 11.13 -2.69
C PRO A 392 -10.34 11.83 -1.36
N LEU A 393 -9.60 11.15 -0.50
CA LEU A 393 -9.27 11.63 0.83
C LEU A 393 -7.82 12.08 0.86
N GLY A 394 -7.58 13.37 1.08
CA GLY A 394 -6.26 13.85 1.51
C GLY A 394 -5.95 13.40 2.95
N ASN A 395 -4.68 13.47 3.34
CA ASN A 395 -4.18 13.10 4.68
C ASN A 395 -5.06 13.64 5.81
N ASP A 396 -5.41 14.93 5.77
CA ASP A 396 -6.16 15.59 6.84
C ASP A 396 -7.58 15.03 7.00
N ARG A 397 -8.22 14.62 5.90
CA ARG A 397 -9.53 13.95 5.96
C ARG A 397 -9.35 12.50 6.42
N ALA A 398 -8.42 11.76 5.80
CA ALA A 398 -8.15 10.37 6.15
C ALA A 398 -7.66 10.19 7.60
N ALA A 399 -7.00 11.17 8.20
CA ALA A 399 -6.60 11.12 9.61
C ALA A 399 -7.81 11.22 10.56
N LYS A 400 -8.89 11.91 10.17
CA LYS A 400 -10.10 12.08 10.99
C LYS A 400 -10.94 10.80 11.11
N SER A 401 -10.68 9.80 10.26
CA SER A 401 -11.32 8.49 10.35
C SER A 401 -10.53 7.47 11.16
N LEU A 402 -9.29 7.77 11.54
CA LEU A 402 -8.49 6.87 12.36
C LEU A 402 -9.03 6.88 13.79
N GLN A 403 -9.78 5.83 14.13
CA GLN A 403 -10.33 5.60 15.47
C GLN A 403 -9.52 4.53 16.20
N PRO A 404 -9.63 4.45 17.54
CA PRO A 404 -9.06 3.34 18.28
C PRO A 404 -9.53 1.99 17.69
N HIS A 405 -8.60 1.25 17.09
CA HIS A 405 -8.81 -0.08 16.50
C HIS A 405 -9.67 -0.15 15.21
N MET A 406 -10.05 0.97 14.59
CA MET A 406 -10.80 0.92 13.32
C MET A 406 -10.65 2.20 12.48
N PHE A 407 -10.88 2.09 11.18
CA PHE A 407 -11.05 3.24 10.29
C PHE A 407 -12.55 3.48 10.12
N ALA A 408 -13.08 4.55 10.70
CA ALA A 408 -14.52 4.81 10.74
C ALA A 408 -14.84 6.29 10.96
N TRP A 409 -16.07 6.67 10.64
CA TRP A 409 -16.54 8.05 10.66
C TRP A 409 -17.79 8.20 11.52
N HIS A 410 -17.87 9.31 12.26
CA HIS A 410 -19.11 9.75 12.87
C HIS A 410 -20.11 10.25 11.81
N GLU A 411 -21.39 10.26 12.16
CA GLU A 411 -22.47 10.70 11.26
C GLU A 411 -22.22 12.11 10.70
N GLN A 412 -21.80 13.06 11.54
CA GLN A 412 -21.54 14.45 11.13
C GLN A 412 -20.31 14.63 10.21
N HIS A 413 -19.50 13.58 10.00
CA HIS A 413 -18.32 13.65 9.14
C HIS A 413 -18.63 13.34 7.68
N ILE A 414 -19.80 12.80 7.37
CA ILE A 414 -20.15 12.31 6.02
C ILE A 414 -21.42 13.03 5.54
N ASP A 415 -21.45 13.41 4.26
CA ASP A 415 -22.60 14.04 3.62
C ASP A 415 -22.94 13.32 2.32
N ALA A 416 -24.01 12.52 2.36
CA ALA A 416 -24.53 11.80 1.21
C ALA A 416 -25.46 12.65 0.32
N ASP A 417 -25.90 13.82 0.81
CA ASP A 417 -26.85 14.70 0.11
C ASP A 417 -26.13 15.80 -0.70
N LEU A 418 -24.91 16.18 -0.31
CA LEU A 418 -24.13 17.22 -0.97
C LEU A 418 -23.94 16.98 -2.48
N PRO A 419 -23.63 15.76 -2.96
CA PRO A 419 -23.50 15.54 -4.39
C PRO A 419 -24.79 15.82 -5.16
N SER A 420 -25.95 15.44 -4.61
CA SER A 420 -27.25 15.69 -5.25
C SER A 420 -27.56 17.19 -5.40
N SER A 421 -27.10 18.01 -4.45
CA SER A 421 -27.29 19.47 -4.48
C SER A 421 -26.25 20.19 -5.34
N SER A 422 -25.00 19.72 -5.36
CA SER A 422 -23.89 20.37 -6.07
C SER A 422 -23.80 19.97 -7.55
N CYS A 423 -24.15 18.72 -7.88
CA CYS A 423 -23.95 18.17 -9.21
C CYS A 423 -25.27 18.07 -10.00
N GLY A 424 -26.42 17.98 -9.34
CA GLY A 424 -27.72 17.73 -9.96
C GLY A 424 -28.16 16.26 -9.87
N ARG A 425 -29.33 15.91 -10.45
CA ARG A 425 -30.05 14.65 -10.15
C ARG A 425 -29.84 13.46 -11.12
N SER A 426 -28.96 13.52 -12.11
CA SER A 426 -28.85 12.42 -13.09
C SER A 426 -27.43 12.15 -13.60
N PHE A 427 -26.74 11.17 -12.99
CA PHE A 427 -25.36 10.78 -13.34
C PHE A 427 -25.06 9.27 -13.20
N SER A 428 -26.03 8.40 -13.49
CA SER A 428 -25.96 6.96 -13.16
C SER A 428 -24.97 6.12 -14.02
N LYS A 429 -24.07 6.72 -14.78
CA LYS A 429 -23.14 6.03 -15.70
C LYS A 429 -21.69 6.52 -15.63
N ASP A 430 -21.45 7.62 -14.93
CA ASP A 430 -20.12 8.18 -14.81
C ASP A 430 -19.31 7.38 -13.79
N SER A 431 -17.99 7.30 -13.94
CA SER A 431 -17.12 6.78 -12.89
C SER A 431 -17.07 7.73 -11.68
N PRO A 432 -16.64 7.27 -10.49
CA PRO A 432 -16.46 8.17 -9.35
C PRO A 432 -15.54 9.37 -9.66
N VAL A 433 -14.49 9.15 -10.45
CA VAL A 433 -13.58 10.21 -10.91
C VAL A 433 -14.31 11.25 -11.77
N GLN A 434 -15.10 10.80 -12.74
CA GLN A 434 -15.84 11.70 -13.62
C GLN A 434 -16.92 12.50 -12.89
N LEU A 435 -17.49 11.97 -11.82
CA LEU A 435 -18.43 12.72 -10.99
C LEU A 435 -17.73 13.87 -10.28
N ASP A 436 -16.57 13.64 -9.66
CA ASP A 436 -15.87 14.68 -8.92
C ASP A 436 -15.49 15.86 -9.80
N GLU A 437 -15.00 15.59 -11.02
CA GLU A 437 -14.67 16.62 -12.01
C GLU A 437 -15.90 17.49 -12.35
N LYS A 438 -17.08 16.86 -12.48
CA LYS A 438 -18.34 17.58 -12.75
C LYS A 438 -18.84 18.36 -11.53
N CYS A 439 -18.67 17.78 -10.34
CA CYS A 439 -19.11 18.32 -9.08
C CYS A 439 -18.19 19.43 -8.55
N GLY A 440 -16.94 19.50 -9.04
CA GLY A 440 -15.94 20.47 -8.61
C GLY A 440 -15.44 20.23 -7.19
N PHE A 441 -15.44 18.97 -6.72
CA PHE A 441 -14.94 18.65 -5.39
C PHE A 441 -13.41 18.73 -5.33
N ASP A 442 -12.90 19.40 -4.29
CA ASP A 442 -11.47 19.50 -4.03
C ASP A 442 -10.99 18.31 -3.20
N PRO A 443 -10.16 17.41 -3.75
CA PRO A 443 -9.61 16.26 -3.03
C PRO A 443 -8.61 16.66 -1.94
N LEU A 444 -7.97 17.84 -2.07
CA LEU A 444 -7.06 18.42 -1.08
C LEU A 444 -7.77 19.20 0.03
N GLY A 445 -9.08 19.37 -0.10
CA GLY A 445 -9.88 20.06 0.92
C GLY A 445 -9.77 19.37 2.28
N THR A 446 -9.71 20.16 3.35
CA THR A 446 -9.61 19.67 4.74
C THR A 446 -10.94 19.71 5.48
N SER A 447 -11.97 20.30 4.85
CA SER A 447 -13.30 20.51 5.43
C SER A 447 -14.10 19.21 5.55
N LEU A 448 -14.90 19.17 6.60
CA LEU A 448 -16.00 18.22 6.81
C LEU A 448 -17.35 18.96 6.63
N PRO A 449 -18.45 18.26 6.34
CA PRO A 449 -18.52 16.81 6.07
C PRO A 449 -17.94 16.42 4.70
N ILE A 450 -17.58 15.13 4.54
CA ILE A 450 -17.00 14.57 3.32
C ILE A 450 -18.15 14.12 2.39
N PRO A 451 -18.16 14.58 1.14
CA PRO A 451 -19.13 14.12 0.16
C PRO A 451 -18.94 12.63 -0.15
N VAL A 452 -20.03 11.88 -0.14
CA VAL A 452 -20.06 10.46 -0.53
C VAL A 452 -21.15 10.20 -1.55
N TYR A 453 -20.91 9.26 -2.44
CA TYR A 453 -21.88 8.81 -3.44
C TYR A 453 -22.45 7.44 -3.05
N PRO A 454 -23.76 7.21 -3.22
CA PRO A 454 -24.31 5.85 -3.17
C PRO A 454 -23.66 4.98 -4.24
N LEU A 455 -23.16 3.80 -3.87
CA LEU A 455 -22.50 2.89 -4.80
C LEU A 455 -23.40 2.44 -5.95
N ALA A 456 -24.71 2.33 -5.68
CA ALA A 456 -25.72 2.02 -6.70
C ALA A 456 -25.73 3.03 -7.87
N THR A 457 -25.14 4.22 -7.71
CA THR A 457 -24.97 5.23 -8.77
C THR A 457 -24.11 4.72 -9.93
N PHE A 458 -23.18 3.79 -9.67
CA PHE A 458 -22.12 3.39 -10.60
C PHE A 458 -22.43 2.10 -11.40
N GLY A 459 -23.69 1.64 -11.37
CA GLY A 459 -24.16 0.54 -12.21
C GLY A 459 -23.42 -0.79 -12.02
N ALA A 460 -23.16 -1.49 -13.13
CA ALA A 460 -22.72 -2.90 -13.14
C ALA A 460 -21.39 -3.18 -12.42
N VAL A 461 -20.49 -2.20 -12.28
CA VAL A 461 -19.19 -2.41 -11.63
C VAL A 461 -19.35 -2.64 -10.11
N PHE A 462 -20.38 -2.04 -9.52
CA PHE A 462 -20.71 -2.14 -8.10
C PHE A 462 -22.05 -2.86 -7.88
N ASP A 463 -22.49 -3.62 -8.88
CA ASP A 463 -23.66 -4.48 -8.79
C ASP A 463 -23.45 -5.51 -7.66
N PRO A 464 -24.44 -5.73 -6.77
CA PRO A 464 -24.45 -6.85 -5.84
C PRO A 464 -24.22 -8.22 -6.49
N HIS A 465 -24.48 -8.37 -7.79
CA HIS A 465 -24.17 -9.57 -8.57
C HIS A 465 -22.83 -9.51 -9.33
N GLY A 466 -22.13 -8.37 -9.31
CA GLY A 466 -20.80 -8.18 -9.87
C GLY A 466 -19.69 -8.73 -8.98
N ALA A 467 -18.43 -8.43 -9.32
CA ALA A 467 -17.25 -8.95 -8.62
C ALA A 467 -17.26 -8.64 -7.12
N MET A 468 -17.66 -7.42 -6.75
CA MET A 468 -17.74 -6.98 -5.36
C MET A 468 -18.75 -7.81 -4.56
N GLY A 469 -20.04 -7.77 -4.93
CA GLY A 469 -21.06 -8.50 -4.20
C GLY A 469 -20.89 -10.02 -4.26
N ALA A 470 -20.36 -10.56 -5.35
CA ALA A 470 -19.98 -11.96 -5.44
C ALA A 470 -18.88 -12.32 -4.43
N ALA A 471 -17.84 -11.48 -4.27
CA ALA A 471 -16.79 -11.73 -3.27
C ALA A 471 -17.39 -11.83 -1.86
N PHE A 472 -18.25 -10.88 -1.47
CA PHE A 472 -18.94 -10.90 -0.17
C PHE A 472 -19.81 -12.14 0.02
N SER A 473 -20.58 -12.53 -1.00
CA SER A 473 -21.39 -13.76 -0.95
C SER A 473 -20.51 -15.01 -0.81
N MET A 474 -19.39 -15.07 -1.52
CA MET A 474 -18.48 -16.22 -1.44
C MET A 474 -17.79 -16.32 -0.08
N TYR A 475 -17.47 -15.21 0.60
CA TYR A 475 -16.95 -15.26 1.97
C TYR A 475 -17.93 -15.92 2.94
N SER A 476 -19.22 -15.55 2.85
CA SER A 476 -20.28 -16.15 3.68
C SER A 476 -20.43 -17.65 3.42
N GLN A 477 -20.37 -18.07 2.15
CA GLN A 477 -20.48 -19.48 1.77
C GLN A 477 -19.25 -20.31 2.16
N LEU A 478 -18.05 -19.72 2.11
CA LEU A 478 -16.79 -20.42 2.34
C LEU A 478 -16.77 -21.11 3.71
N LYS A 479 -17.31 -20.47 4.75
CA LYS A 479 -17.42 -21.07 6.09
C LYS A 479 -18.18 -22.40 6.06
N HIS A 480 -19.34 -22.43 5.42
CA HIS A 480 -20.15 -23.64 5.29
C HIS A 480 -19.47 -24.69 4.41
N GLU A 481 -18.80 -24.28 3.33
CA GLU A 481 -18.05 -25.20 2.46
C GLU A 481 -16.91 -25.92 3.20
N LEU A 482 -16.32 -25.27 4.21
CA LEU A 482 -15.28 -25.87 5.06
C LEU A 482 -15.86 -26.77 6.13
N GLU A 483 -16.91 -26.33 6.83
CA GLU A 483 -17.59 -27.09 7.89
C GLU A 483 -18.14 -28.43 7.35
N GLU A 484 -18.54 -28.46 6.07
CA GLU A 484 -19.04 -29.65 5.40
C GLU A 484 -17.94 -30.47 4.68
N ASP A 485 -16.65 -30.17 4.91
CA ASP A 485 -15.50 -30.82 4.26
C ASP A 485 -15.56 -30.82 2.71
N ARG A 486 -16.30 -29.88 2.09
CA ARG A 486 -16.40 -29.76 0.63
C ARG A 486 -15.11 -29.23 0.01
N ILE A 487 -14.31 -28.51 0.80
CA ILE A 487 -13.05 -27.90 0.38
C ILE A 487 -11.95 -28.32 1.36
N PRO A 488 -10.82 -28.88 0.89
CA PRO A 488 -9.78 -29.41 1.76
C PRO A 488 -8.86 -28.37 2.39
N LEU A 489 -9.22 -27.07 2.38
CA LEU A 489 -8.45 -25.96 2.94
C LEU A 489 -8.53 -25.97 4.48
N SER A 490 -7.85 -26.95 5.09
CA SER A 490 -7.95 -27.32 6.52
C SER A 490 -7.39 -26.30 7.52
N SER A 491 -7.30 -25.02 7.14
CA SER A 491 -6.55 -24.02 7.89
C SER A 491 -7.06 -22.59 7.67
N LEU A 492 -8.36 -22.43 7.44
CA LEU A 492 -8.99 -21.10 7.52
C LEU A 492 -9.28 -20.77 9.00
N PRO A 493 -9.09 -19.50 9.40
CA PRO A 493 -9.21 -19.09 10.80
C PRO A 493 -10.63 -19.25 11.36
#